data_AF-A0A0U3SPK3-F1
#
_entry.id   AF-A0A0U3SPK3-F1
#
_cell.length_a   1.000
_cell.length_b   1.000
_cell.length_c   1.000
_cell.angle_alpha   90.00
_cell.angle_beta   90.00
_cell.angle_gamma   90.00
#
_symmetry.space_group_name_H-M   'P 1'
#
loop_
_entity.id
_entity.type
_entity.pdbx_description
1 polymer ?
#
loop_
_entity_poly.entity_id
_entity_poly.type
_entity_poly.pdbx_seq_one_letter_code
_entity_poly.pdbx_strand_id
1 'polypeptide(L)'
;EDDGDGGPDPEVAREKFTELRAQYEVTRLSIQKNGRAHDDTQAAIAQLADVFRQFRLMPKQFDRLVNNMREMMERVRVQERIIMKLCVEQAKMPKKTFVAAFTNNECETAWFEYQKQAGKAWSPRLVEMDEEVQRAIGKLQQIEEETGLSIAQ
;
A
#
# COMPACT_ATOMS: atom_id res chain seq x y z
N GLU A 1 -30.70 -30.73 26.84
CA GLU A 1 -30.24 -29.86 27.94
C GLU A 1 -29.03 -29.11 27.43
N ASP A 2 -29.09 -27.78 27.57
CA ASP A 2 -28.03 -26.77 27.49
C ASP A 2 -27.17 -26.63 26.22
N ASP A 3 -27.51 -25.60 25.44
CA ASP A 3 -26.64 -24.50 24.97
C ASP A 3 -25.19 -24.88 24.59
N GLY A 4 -24.76 -24.81 23.35
CA GLY A 4 -24.93 -23.72 22.40
C GLY A 4 -23.62 -23.65 21.60
N ASP A 5 -23.72 -23.17 20.37
CA ASP A 5 -22.63 -22.82 19.47
C ASP A 5 -21.41 -22.24 20.23
N GLY A 6 -20.40 -23.08 20.49
CA GLY A 6 -19.28 -22.82 21.41
C GLY A 6 -18.26 -21.84 20.84
N GLY A 7 -18.66 -20.57 20.73
CA GLY A 7 -17.75 -19.46 20.47
C GLY A 7 -16.71 -19.30 21.58
N PRO A 8 -15.60 -18.57 21.32
CA PRO A 8 -14.61 -18.28 22.36
C PRO A 8 -15.30 -17.58 23.53
N ASP A 9 -14.88 -17.94 24.75
CA ASP A 9 -15.37 -17.34 25.99
C ASP A 9 -15.39 -15.80 25.84
N PRO A 10 -16.55 -15.14 26.00
CA PRO A 10 -16.70 -13.71 25.76
C PRO A 10 -15.78 -12.86 26.64
N GLU A 11 -15.43 -13.32 27.86
CA GLU A 11 -14.51 -12.60 28.72
C GLU A 11 -13.06 -12.69 28.21
N VAL A 12 -12.61 -13.90 27.85
CA VAL A 12 -11.28 -14.14 27.27
C VAL A 12 -11.13 -13.43 25.92
N ALA A 13 -12.18 -13.45 25.08
CA ALA A 13 -12.20 -12.75 23.82
C ALA A 13 -12.05 -11.24 24.02
N ARG A 14 -12.80 -10.66 24.98
CA ARG A 14 -12.70 -9.24 25.31
C ARG A 14 -11.29 -8.86 25.77
N GLU A 15 -10.68 -9.66 26.63
CA GLU A 15 -9.30 -9.42 27.08
C GLU A 15 -8.31 -9.43 25.92
N LYS A 16 -8.41 -10.43 25.02
CA LYS A 16 -7.55 -10.53 23.83
C LYS A 16 -7.75 -9.36 22.87
N PHE A 17 -8.99 -8.91 22.65
CA PHE A 17 -9.25 -7.73 21.82
C PHE A 17 -8.74 -6.43 22.47
N THR A 18 -8.77 -6.32 23.80
CA THR A 18 -8.18 -5.19 24.52
C THR A 18 -6.65 -5.22 24.40
N GLU A 19 -6.01 -6.39 24.52
CA GLU A 19 -4.57 -6.58 24.29
C GLU A 19 -4.18 -6.14 22.86
N LEU A 20 -4.92 -6.61 21.86
CA LEU A 20 -4.72 -6.22 20.47
C LEU A 20 -4.86 -4.71 20.26
N ARG A 21 -5.87 -4.09 20.86
CA ARG A 21 -6.09 -2.63 20.77
C ARG A 21 -4.95 -1.85 21.41
N ALA A 22 -4.47 -2.28 22.58
CA ALA A 22 -3.35 -1.63 23.26
C ALA A 22 -2.07 -1.69 22.41
N GLN A 23 -1.75 -2.87 21.87
CA GLN A 23 -0.58 -3.05 21.01
C GLN A 23 -0.69 -2.25 19.69
N TYR A 24 -1.90 -2.15 19.14
CA TYR A 24 -2.18 -1.33 17.97
C TYR A 24 -1.87 0.16 18.22
N GLU A 25 -2.30 0.72 19.35
CA GLU A 25 -2.02 2.12 19.67
C GLU A 25 -0.52 2.38 19.88
N VAL A 26 0.20 1.48 20.54
CA VAL A 26 1.66 1.56 20.69
C VAL A 26 2.33 1.58 19.31
N THR A 27 1.94 0.65 18.43
CA THR A 27 2.48 0.56 17.08
C THR A 27 2.17 1.83 16.27
N ARG A 28 0.93 2.34 16.35
CA ARG A 28 0.49 3.56 15.66
C ARG A 28 1.29 4.78 16.10
N LEU A 29 1.49 4.96 17.41
CA LEU A 29 2.28 6.07 17.95
C LEU A 29 3.75 5.96 17.54
N SER A 30 4.32 4.75 17.50
CA SER A 30 5.69 4.53 17.02
C SER A 30 5.83 4.88 15.54
N ILE A 31 4.87 4.50 14.69
CA ILE A 31 4.84 4.88 13.26
C ILE A 31 4.79 6.40 13.12
N GLN A 32 3.95 7.09 13.89
CA GLN A 32 3.82 8.55 13.82
C GLN A 32 5.10 9.28 14.29
N LYS A 33 5.78 8.75 15.31
CA LYS A 33 6.95 9.39 15.91
C LYS A 33 8.25 9.12 15.13
N ASN A 34 8.47 7.87 14.77
CA ASN A 34 9.76 7.40 14.27
C ASN A 34 9.71 6.99 12.78
N GLY A 35 8.51 6.91 12.19
CA GLY A 35 8.32 6.32 10.88
C GLY A 35 8.26 4.79 10.92
N ARG A 36 7.77 4.20 9.82
CA ARG A 36 7.53 2.74 9.73
C ARG A 36 8.83 1.93 9.65
N ALA A 37 9.88 2.47 9.02
CA ALA A 37 11.14 1.77 8.79
C ALA A 37 12.08 1.75 10.02
N HIS A 38 11.74 2.46 11.09
CA HIS A 38 12.56 2.50 12.31
C HIS A 38 12.52 1.17 13.06
N ASP A 39 13.65 0.73 13.61
CA ASP A 39 13.80 -0.57 14.29
C ASP A 39 12.77 -0.76 15.42
N ASP A 40 12.58 0.25 16.27
CA ASP A 40 11.54 0.22 17.33
C ASP A 40 10.13 0.02 16.78
N THR A 41 9.81 0.66 15.65
CA THR A 41 8.51 0.52 14.99
C THR A 41 8.36 -0.87 14.38
N GLN A 42 9.41 -1.42 13.77
CA GLN A 42 9.42 -2.78 13.25
C GLN A 42 9.21 -3.81 14.36
N ALA A 43 9.85 -3.62 15.52
CA ALA A 43 9.62 -4.46 16.69
C ALA A 43 8.17 -4.40 17.19
N ALA A 44 7.58 -3.19 17.26
CA ALA A 44 6.17 -3.02 17.64
C ALA A 44 5.20 -3.66 16.63
N ILE A 45 5.47 -3.54 15.32
CA ILE A 45 4.72 -4.20 14.25
C ILE A 45 4.81 -5.73 14.37
N ALA A 46 6.00 -6.27 14.66
CA ALA A 46 6.19 -7.71 14.84
C ALA A 46 5.36 -8.24 16.03
N GLN A 47 5.40 -7.52 17.17
CA GLN A 47 4.58 -7.84 18.33
C GLN A 47 3.07 -7.76 18.02
N LEU A 48 2.63 -6.73 17.29
CA LEU A 48 1.24 -6.62 16.85
C LEU A 48 0.83 -7.82 15.97
N ALA A 49 1.71 -8.24 15.06
CA ALA A 49 1.48 -9.40 14.21
C ALA A 49 1.40 -10.70 15.04
N ASP A 50 2.22 -10.87 16.07
CA ASP A 50 2.19 -12.02 16.95
C ASP A 50 0.90 -12.08 17.78
N VAL A 51 0.41 -10.95 18.29
CA VAL A 51 -0.90 -10.85 18.96
C VAL A 51 -2.02 -11.18 17.98
N PHE A 52 -1.98 -10.61 16.76
CA PHE A 52 -2.98 -10.87 15.72
C PHE A 52 -3.05 -12.34 15.31
N ARG A 53 -1.90 -13.06 15.24
CA ARG A 53 -1.86 -14.50 14.92
C ARG A 53 -2.53 -15.39 15.96
N GLN A 54 -2.75 -14.92 17.18
CA GLN A 54 -3.48 -15.68 18.21
C GLN A 54 -4.99 -15.76 17.90
N PHE A 55 -5.51 -14.87 17.04
CA PHE A 55 -6.91 -14.87 16.65
C PHE A 55 -7.20 -15.92 15.58
N ARG A 56 -7.97 -16.94 15.96
CA ARG A 56 -8.57 -17.88 15.00
C ARG A 56 -9.80 -17.24 14.37
N LEU A 57 -9.56 -16.46 13.31
CA LEU A 57 -10.62 -15.83 12.54
C LEU A 57 -11.47 -16.89 11.81
N MET A 58 -12.77 -16.63 11.73
CA MET A 58 -13.67 -17.43 10.89
C MET A 58 -13.18 -17.39 9.44
N PRO A 59 -13.18 -18.53 8.70
CA PRO A 59 -12.67 -18.58 7.33
C PRO A 59 -13.22 -17.48 6.42
N LYS A 60 -14.53 -17.19 6.51
CA LYS A 60 -15.16 -16.11 5.74
C LYS A 60 -14.59 -14.70 6.02
N GLN A 61 -14.19 -14.43 7.26
CA GLN A 61 -13.57 -13.14 7.62
C GLN A 61 -12.13 -13.08 7.13
N PHE A 62 -11.39 -14.18 7.24
CA PHE A 62 -10.04 -14.29 6.70
C PHE A 62 -10.03 -14.08 5.18
N ASP A 63 -10.91 -14.78 4.45
CA ASP A 63 -11.03 -14.65 2.99
C ASP A 63 -11.37 -13.21 2.59
N ARG A 64 -12.25 -12.54 3.35
CA ARG A 64 -12.57 -11.13 3.12
C ARG A 64 -11.35 -10.23 3.26
N LEU A 65 -10.52 -10.43 4.30
CA LEU A 65 -9.29 -9.65 4.48
C LEU A 65 -8.31 -9.87 3.32
N VAL A 66 -8.10 -11.13 2.91
CA VAL A 66 -7.20 -11.47 1.80
C VAL A 66 -7.70 -10.90 0.47
N ASN A 67 -9.00 -10.97 0.22
CA ASN A 67 -9.59 -10.42 -1.01
C ASN A 67 -9.47 -8.90 -1.06
N ASN A 68 -9.72 -8.20 0.05
CA ASN A 68 -9.51 -6.75 0.12
C ASN A 68 -8.05 -6.37 -0.19
N MET A 69 -7.07 -7.11 0.34
CA MET A 69 -5.65 -6.89 0.03
C MET A 69 -5.34 -7.14 -1.45
N ARG A 70 -5.92 -8.18 -2.04
CA ARG A 70 -5.75 -8.51 -3.47
C ARG A 70 -6.35 -7.43 -4.37
N GLU A 71 -7.54 -6.95 -4.05
CA GLU A 71 -8.21 -5.87 -4.77
C GLU A 71 -7.39 -4.58 -4.70
N MET A 72 -6.82 -4.26 -3.55
CA MET A 72 -5.94 -3.11 -3.41
C MET A 72 -4.70 -3.21 -4.30
N MET A 73 -4.02 -4.37 -4.28
CA MET A 73 -2.88 -4.62 -5.16
C MET A 73 -3.25 -4.56 -6.65
N GLU A 74 -4.45 -5.00 -7.01
CA GLU A 74 -4.91 -4.88 -8.40
C GLU A 74 -5.16 -3.42 -8.79
N ARG A 75 -5.71 -2.59 -7.89
CA ARG A 75 -5.84 -1.13 -8.11
C ARG A 75 -4.48 -0.49 -8.41
N VAL A 76 -3.44 -0.84 -7.65
CA VAL A 76 -2.05 -0.39 -7.87
C VAL A 76 -1.56 -0.80 -9.26
N ARG A 77 -1.64 -2.10 -9.57
CA ARG A 77 -1.21 -2.64 -10.88
C ARG A 77 -1.94 -2.04 -12.07
N VAL A 78 -3.20 -1.66 -11.91
CA VAL A 78 -3.95 -0.96 -12.95
C VAL A 78 -3.35 0.43 -13.19
N GLN A 79 -3.04 1.19 -12.14
CA GLN A 79 -2.41 2.52 -12.32
C GLN A 79 -1.00 2.40 -12.90
N GLU A 80 -0.17 1.48 -12.41
CA GLU A 80 1.17 1.23 -12.96
C GLU A 80 1.12 0.89 -14.47
N ARG A 81 0.19 0.04 -14.89
CA ARG A 81 0.00 -0.31 -16.30
C ARG A 81 -0.46 0.88 -17.13
N ILE A 82 -1.34 1.72 -16.59
CA ILE A 82 -1.77 2.96 -17.25
C ILE A 82 -0.56 3.86 -17.46
N ILE A 83 0.20 4.16 -16.40
CA ILE A 83 1.40 5.01 -16.48
C ILE A 83 2.41 4.44 -17.49
N MET A 84 2.69 3.14 -17.42
CA MET A 84 3.57 2.47 -18.37
C MET A 84 3.08 2.61 -19.81
N LYS A 85 1.79 2.45 -20.07
CA LYS A 85 1.20 2.59 -21.41
C LYS A 85 1.34 4.03 -21.93
N LEU A 86 1.07 5.03 -21.09
CA LEU A 86 1.19 6.44 -21.46
C LEU A 86 2.65 6.78 -21.80
N CYS A 87 3.59 6.45 -20.92
CA CYS A 87 5.00 6.79 -21.11
C CYS A 87 5.67 5.96 -22.23
N VAL A 88 5.48 4.64 -22.25
CA VAL A 88 6.23 3.73 -23.14
C VAL A 88 5.55 3.61 -24.51
N GLU A 89 4.24 3.36 -24.56
CA GLU A 89 3.55 3.10 -25.83
C GLU A 89 3.19 4.37 -26.58
N GLN A 90 2.68 5.39 -25.87
CA GLN A 90 2.18 6.62 -26.48
C GLN A 90 3.28 7.68 -26.61
N ALA A 91 3.99 7.99 -25.52
CA ALA A 91 5.11 8.92 -25.55
C ALA A 91 6.41 8.33 -26.16
N LYS A 92 6.44 7.03 -26.47
CA LYS A 92 7.59 6.33 -27.08
C LYS A 92 8.86 6.38 -26.23
N MET A 93 8.73 6.51 -24.91
CA MET A 93 9.86 6.37 -24.00
C MET A 93 10.35 4.91 -24.03
N PRO A 94 11.67 4.65 -24.13
CA PRO A 94 12.20 3.30 -24.00
C PRO A 94 11.82 2.69 -22.64
N LYS A 95 11.31 1.45 -22.64
CA LYS A 95 10.89 0.74 -21.42
C LYS A 95 11.98 0.69 -20.34
N LYS A 96 13.25 0.52 -20.75
CA LYS A 96 14.39 0.52 -19.83
C LYS A 96 14.55 1.85 -19.09
N THR A 97 14.36 2.97 -19.80
CA THR A 97 14.41 4.31 -19.21
C THR A 97 13.23 4.54 -18.28
N PHE A 98 12.03 4.11 -18.68
CA PHE A 98 10.84 4.19 -17.84
C PHE A 98 11.02 3.44 -16.52
N VAL A 99 11.38 2.16 -16.56
CA VAL A 99 11.58 1.34 -15.35
C VAL A 99 12.63 1.97 -14.43
N ALA A 100 13.75 2.44 -14.98
CA ALA A 100 14.80 3.08 -14.18
C ALA A 100 14.36 4.38 -13.49
N ALA A 101 13.41 5.13 -14.07
CA ALA A 101 12.90 6.35 -13.48
C ALA A 101 11.73 6.10 -12.51
N PHE A 102 10.88 5.11 -12.83
CA PHE A 102 9.65 4.82 -12.11
C PHE A 102 9.88 4.00 -10.83
N THR A 103 10.81 3.04 -10.86
CA THR A 103 11.08 2.18 -9.70
C THR A 103 11.61 2.99 -8.51
N ASN A 104 11.03 2.78 -7.32
CA ASN A 104 11.22 3.54 -6.08
C ASN A 104 10.61 4.96 -6.05
N ASN A 105 9.98 5.41 -7.14
CA ASN A 105 9.38 6.75 -7.25
C ASN A 105 7.92 6.66 -7.74
N GLU A 106 7.25 5.52 -7.55
CA GLU A 106 5.95 5.20 -8.16
C GLU A 106 4.85 6.21 -7.79
N CYS A 107 4.96 6.77 -6.58
CA CYS A 107 4.03 7.75 -6.01
C CYS A 107 4.57 9.18 -6.05
N GLU A 108 5.81 9.38 -6.49
CA GLU A 108 6.40 10.71 -6.62
C GLU A 108 6.18 11.28 -8.01
N THR A 109 6.06 12.60 -8.10
CA THR A 109 5.92 13.30 -9.39
C THR A 109 7.26 13.79 -9.95
N ALA A 110 8.31 13.81 -9.11
CA ALA A 110 9.61 14.37 -9.44
C ALA A 110 10.29 13.66 -10.62
N TRP A 111 10.21 12.32 -10.69
CA TRP A 111 10.78 11.56 -11.81
C TRP A 111 10.10 11.92 -13.14
N PHE A 112 8.78 12.17 -13.11
CA PHE A 112 8.00 12.50 -14.29
C PHE A 112 8.32 13.91 -14.79
N GLU A 113 8.41 14.89 -13.87
CA GLU A 113 8.86 16.25 -14.19
C GLU A 113 10.25 16.27 -14.83
N TYR A 114 11.19 15.48 -14.27
CA TYR A 114 12.52 15.34 -14.84
C TYR A 114 12.48 14.79 -16.27
N GLN A 115 11.66 13.77 -16.54
CA GLN A 115 11.55 13.19 -17.90
C GLN A 115 10.89 14.14 -18.90
N LYS A 116 9.96 15.00 -18.46
CA LYS A 116 9.39 16.09 -19.28
C LYS A 116 10.44 17.13 -19.66
N GLN A 117 11.39 17.43 -18.78
CA GLN A 117 12.42 18.46 -18.99
C GLN A 117 13.72 17.92 -19.61
N ALA A 118 13.86 16.60 -19.75
CA ALA A 118 15.09 15.95 -20.24
C ALA A 118 15.46 16.25 -21.71
N GLY A 119 14.61 16.95 -22.47
CA GLY A 119 14.86 17.31 -23.86
C GLY A 119 15.00 16.10 -24.80
N LYS A 120 14.41 14.96 -24.44
CA LYS A 120 14.47 13.72 -25.22
C LYS A 120 13.31 13.64 -26.20
N ALA A 121 13.39 12.71 -27.15
CA ALA A 121 12.36 12.54 -28.18
C ALA A 121 10.94 12.27 -27.60
N TRP A 122 10.86 11.69 -26.40
CA TRP A 122 9.60 11.44 -25.70
C TRP A 122 9.11 12.62 -24.85
N SER A 123 9.98 13.57 -24.50
CA SER A 123 9.69 14.67 -23.57
C SER A 123 8.49 15.53 -23.98
N PRO A 124 8.35 15.98 -25.26
CA PRO A 124 7.17 16.76 -25.68
C PRO A 124 5.86 15.99 -25.52
N ARG A 125 5.88 14.68 -25.82
CA ARG A 125 4.69 13.83 -25.68
C ARG A 125 4.32 13.61 -24.23
N LEU A 126 5.28 13.51 -23.32
CA LEU A 126 4.98 13.42 -21.89
C LEU A 126 4.24 14.66 -21.36
N VAL A 127 4.53 15.85 -21.92
CA VAL A 127 3.81 17.09 -21.56
C VAL A 127 2.34 17.01 -21.98
N GLU A 128 2.04 16.44 -23.15
CA GLU A 128 0.65 16.25 -23.62
C GLU A 128 -0.14 15.28 -22.73
N MET A 129 0.55 14.36 -22.05
CA MET A 129 -0.04 13.30 -21.22
C MET A 129 0.03 13.60 -19.71
N ASP A 130 0.44 14.82 -19.35
CA ASP A 130 0.73 15.21 -17.98
C ASP A 130 -0.47 14.98 -17.05
N GLU A 131 -1.64 15.48 -17.42
CA GLU A 131 -2.85 15.36 -16.59
C GLU A 131 -3.24 13.91 -16.31
N GLU A 132 -3.11 13.01 -17.29
CA GLU A 132 -3.46 11.60 -17.12
C GLU A 132 -2.46 10.86 -16.24
N VAL A 133 -1.16 11.13 -16.41
CA VAL A 133 -0.12 10.52 -15.58
C VAL A 133 -0.20 11.03 -14.15
N GLN A 134 -0.35 12.34 -13.94
CA GLN A 134 -0.52 12.95 -12.61
C GLN A 134 -1.75 12.40 -11.90
N ARG A 135 -2.86 12.20 -12.62
CA ARG A 135 -4.07 11.57 -12.06
C ARG A 135 -3.84 10.11 -11.65
N ALA A 136 -3.07 9.36 -12.42
CA ALA A 136 -2.72 7.98 -12.07
C ALA A 136 -1.80 7.92 -10.85
N ILE A 137 -0.80 8.81 -10.76
CA ILE A 137 0.08 8.95 -9.59
C ILE A 137 -0.73 9.38 -8.35
N GLY A 138 -1.65 10.34 -8.48
CA GLY A 138 -2.52 10.74 -7.37
C GLY A 138 -3.40 9.61 -6.83
N LYS A 139 -3.83 8.68 -7.70
CA LYS A 139 -4.54 7.46 -7.26
C LYS A 139 -3.62 6.48 -6.53
N LEU A 140 -2.34 6.40 -6.91
CA LEU A 140 -1.34 5.61 -6.18
C LEU A 140 -1.09 6.21 -4.78
N GLN A 141 -0.91 7.52 -4.69
CA GLN A 141 -0.79 8.24 -3.42
C GLN A 141 -2.00 8.02 -2.51
N GLN A 142 -3.22 8.08 -3.07
CA GLN A 142 -4.43 7.78 -2.32
C GLN A 142 -4.43 6.34 -1.76
N ILE A 143 -3.90 5.36 -2.52
CA ILE A 143 -3.77 3.99 -2.03
C ILE A 143 -2.74 3.88 -0.90
N GLU A 144 -1.63 4.62 -0.96
CA GLU A 144 -0.66 4.70 0.14
C GLU A 144 -1.30 5.28 1.41
N GLU A 145 -2.10 6.35 1.27
CA GLU A 145 -2.82 6.96 2.38
C GLU A 145 -3.88 6.01 2.97
N GLU A 146 -4.66 5.33 2.12
CA GLU A 146 -5.68 4.36 2.53
C GLU A 146 -5.08 3.16 3.28
N THR A 147 -3.90 2.71 2.87
CA THR A 147 -3.26 1.50 3.43
C THR A 147 -2.23 1.79 4.53
N GLY A 148 -1.70 3.01 4.59
CA GLY A 148 -0.56 3.36 5.44
C GLY A 148 0.72 2.58 5.09
N LEU A 149 0.83 2.13 3.84
CA LEU A 149 1.95 1.38 3.29
C LEU A 149 2.46 2.09 2.05
N SER A 150 3.79 2.15 1.91
CA SER A 150 4.37 2.64 0.65
C SER A 150 4.18 1.60 -0.45
N ILE A 151 3.89 2.07 -1.65
CA ILE A 151 3.84 1.28 -2.87
C ILE A 151 5.26 1.09 -3.43
N ALA A 152 6.19 1.99 -3.12
CA ALA A 152 7.58 1.87 -3.53
C ALA A 152 8.20 0.57 -3.00
N GLN A 153 8.80 -0.20 -3.91
CA GLN A 153 9.36 -1.54 -3.65
C GLN A 153 10.87 -1.53 -3.53
#